data_AF-A0A6N6W804-F1
#
_entry.id   AF-A0A6N6W804-F1
#
_cell.length_a   1.000
_cell.length_b   1.000
_cell.length_c   1.000
_cell.angle_alpha   90.00
_cell.angle_beta   90.00
_cell.angle_gamma   90.00
#
_symmetry.space_group_name_H-M   'P 1'
#
loop_
_entity.id
_entity.type
_entity.pdbx_description
1 polymer ?
#
loop_
_entity_poly.entity_id
_entity_poly.type
_entity_poly.pdbx_seq_one_letter_code
_entity_poly.pdbx_strand_id
1 'polypeptide(L)'
;MATPQQQLSSSIAALSASIAGLAPGLHPASELVTPTTSIAALRALTGAMFPTVLVRNYDGASTGETQGVYVLDADDSTSPDNDGTIIVAADGGRYKLQIDGGVSLKRFGAKGDGSTDDTRAVLNWIAFVFATGITGYAPAGTYKVTQPVAMDWGPVATTGATFVGDGAAQSVFDLSSVTTSPAWLMTDTTGSDACFYGTFKDIGFIGDVPGPLLQIGNEDYSDAFNEFEIKVQVKNNNTTESACGTELNGLYNCSAFLVSNCHGHGDALRIRQTQFSHIFGSSGNADTAIHLTGGYSYGNTFISHDCEVVNTCVVIDEQNVSQNTWIGGQFVWSNGSGPAVAAINATNGNNNRFVGINLASPGSWTAAGGAVGVLLDNRGVGNYLFGQVTVKPVSGDGDLIVDSVTGNIAQLLFRNNGNSAWGWTRDTSGNLLLIRYNPSTGASIDTPIVIEPSQGVSTFKKASLSGVGFFGAGVSTTRPTVSGAKGGNAALASLIQQLAALGLIADSTTA
;
A
#
# COMPACT_ATOMS: atom_id res chain seq x y z
N MET A 1 -4.97 77.10 60.79
CA MET A 1 -4.36 76.21 59.78
C MET A 1 -4.13 74.87 60.47
N ALA A 2 -4.77 73.80 60.00
CA ALA A 2 -4.55 72.46 60.55
C ALA A 2 -3.11 72.01 60.21
N THR A 3 -2.46 71.30 61.12
CA THR A 3 -1.10 70.81 60.90
C THR A 3 -1.07 69.73 59.81
N PRO A 4 0.04 69.54 59.07
CA PRO A 4 0.14 68.54 58.00
C PRO A 4 -0.27 67.12 58.43
N GLN A 5 -0.10 66.80 59.72
CA GLN A 5 -0.47 65.53 60.32
C GLN A 5 -1.99 65.37 60.52
N GLN A 6 -2.72 66.48 60.75
CA GLN A 6 -4.19 66.49 60.79
C GLN A 6 -4.83 66.40 59.39
N GLN A 7 -4.15 66.91 58.36
CA GLN A 7 -4.62 66.72 56.97
C GLN A 7 -4.44 65.26 56.51
N LEU A 8 -3.33 64.59 56.85
CA LEU A 8 -3.14 63.18 56.52
C LEU A 8 -4.17 62.25 57.20
N SER A 9 -4.48 62.46 58.48
CA SER A 9 -5.46 61.62 59.19
C SER A 9 -6.89 61.80 58.66
N SER A 10 -7.26 63.04 58.29
CA SER A 10 -8.56 63.31 57.64
C SER A 10 -8.66 62.69 56.23
N SER A 11 -7.54 62.62 55.50
CA SER A 11 -7.46 62.01 54.16
C SER A 11 -7.58 60.48 54.24
N ILE A 12 -6.95 59.86 55.24
CA ILE A 12 -7.02 58.41 55.47
C ILE A 12 -8.41 58.00 55.96
N ALA A 13 -9.04 58.79 56.85
CA ALA A 13 -10.41 58.54 57.29
C ALA A 13 -11.44 58.68 56.15
N ALA A 14 -11.24 59.65 55.25
CA ALA A 14 -12.07 59.81 54.06
C ALA A 14 -11.89 58.65 53.05
N LEU A 15 -10.68 58.14 52.90
CA LEU A 15 -10.37 56.99 52.04
C LEU A 15 -10.92 55.68 52.62
N SER A 16 -10.84 55.48 53.94
CA SER A 16 -11.44 54.34 54.62
C SER A 16 -12.98 54.38 54.59
N ALA A 17 -13.58 55.58 54.66
CA ALA A 17 -15.03 55.76 54.50
C ALA A 17 -15.50 55.54 53.05
N SER A 18 -14.70 55.92 52.04
CA SER A 18 -15.03 55.64 50.63
C SER A 18 -14.91 54.15 50.28
N ILE A 19 -14.01 53.42 50.95
CA ILE A 19 -13.87 51.96 50.80
C ILE A 19 -14.99 51.22 51.56
N ALA A 20 -15.38 51.69 52.75
CA ALA A 20 -16.48 51.10 53.52
C ALA A 20 -17.88 51.41 52.97
N GLY A 21 -18.03 52.48 52.18
CA GLY A 21 -19.26 52.80 51.45
C GLY A 21 -19.49 51.95 50.19
N LEU A 22 -18.50 51.16 49.77
CA LEU A 22 -18.62 50.15 48.72
C LEU A 22 -19.12 48.82 49.32
N ALA A 23 -20.32 48.83 49.91
CA ALA A 23 -21.05 47.59 50.22
C ALA A 23 -21.90 47.18 48.99
N PRO A 24 -22.29 45.89 48.88
CA PRO A 24 -22.18 45.08 47.66
C PRO A 24 -23.26 45.41 46.63
N GLY A 25 -23.03 46.48 45.88
CA GLY A 25 -23.63 46.66 44.57
C GLY A 25 -22.98 45.67 43.61
N LEU A 26 -23.46 44.42 43.65
CA LEU A 26 -23.30 43.47 42.56
C LEU A 26 -23.56 44.23 41.25
N HIS A 27 -22.50 44.48 40.49
CA HIS A 27 -22.61 44.27 39.06
C HIS A 27 -23.28 42.89 38.92
N PRO A 28 -24.37 42.73 38.14
CA PRO A 28 -24.82 41.39 37.80
C PRO A 28 -23.56 40.66 37.35
N ALA A 29 -23.26 39.52 37.97
CA ALA A 29 -22.01 38.79 37.78
C ALA A 29 -21.75 38.64 36.28
N SER A 30 -21.03 39.60 35.70
CA SER A 30 -20.60 39.55 34.32
C SER A 30 -19.40 38.66 34.39
N GLU A 31 -19.65 37.35 34.20
CA GLU A 31 -18.64 36.33 33.87
C GLU A 31 -17.27 36.64 34.48
N LEU A 32 -17.16 36.65 35.82
CA LEU A 32 -15.86 36.80 36.44
C LEU A 32 -15.10 35.49 36.18
N VAL A 33 -14.41 35.44 35.05
CA VAL A 33 -13.52 34.35 34.67
C VAL A 33 -12.41 34.32 35.70
N THR A 34 -12.46 33.38 36.64
CA THR A 34 -11.36 33.16 37.58
C THR A 34 -10.25 32.45 36.81
N PRO A 35 -9.06 33.05 36.64
CA PRO A 35 -7.95 32.36 36.02
C PRO A 35 -7.40 31.32 37.01
N THR A 36 -7.52 30.04 36.69
CA THR A 36 -6.76 28.98 37.38
C THR A 36 -5.51 28.66 36.57
N THR A 37 -4.42 28.34 37.27
CA THR A 37 -3.15 28.08 36.59
C THR A 37 -3.12 26.71 35.93
N SER A 38 -3.84 25.73 36.49
CA SER A 38 -3.78 24.32 36.09
C SER A 38 -5.11 23.58 36.21
N ILE A 39 -5.21 22.41 35.57
CA ILE A 39 -6.32 21.47 35.79
C ILE A 39 -6.37 21.02 37.25
N ALA A 40 -5.22 20.83 37.90
CA ALA A 40 -5.17 20.55 39.33
C ALA A 40 -5.77 21.68 40.18
N ALA A 41 -5.56 22.94 39.80
CA ALA A 41 -6.18 24.08 40.47
C ALA A 41 -7.70 24.15 40.22
N LEU A 42 -8.17 23.77 39.02
CA LEU A 42 -9.60 23.62 38.73
C LEU A 42 -10.24 22.52 39.60
N ARG A 43 -9.59 21.36 39.74
CA ARG A 43 -10.04 20.27 40.64
C ARG A 43 -10.13 20.72 42.09
N ALA A 44 -9.24 21.59 42.53
CA ALA A 44 -9.21 22.07 43.91
C ALA A 44 -10.29 23.14 44.22
N LEU A 45 -11.07 23.59 43.23
CA LEU A 45 -12.13 24.57 43.49
C LEU A 45 -13.18 23.99 44.43
N THR A 46 -13.57 24.81 45.40
CA THR A 46 -14.66 24.54 46.33
C THR A 46 -15.64 25.71 46.26
N GLY A 47 -16.84 25.45 45.76
CA GLY A 47 -17.92 26.42 45.68
C GLY A 47 -18.35 26.67 44.23
N ALA A 48 -19.63 26.46 43.96
CA ALA A 48 -20.36 26.84 42.75
C ALA A 48 -20.37 28.37 42.45
N MET A 49 -19.48 29.14 43.06
CA MET A 49 -19.36 30.60 42.90
C MET A 49 -18.68 31.00 41.58
N PHE A 50 -18.01 30.08 40.89
CA PHE A 50 -17.32 30.35 39.63
C PHE A 50 -17.92 29.52 38.49
N PRO A 51 -19.05 29.93 37.89
CA PRO A 51 -19.68 29.15 36.81
C PRO A 51 -18.79 29.07 35.55
N THR A 52 -17.78 29.92 35.43
CA THR A 52 -16.85 29.96 34.30
C THR A 52 -15.42 30.17 34.79
N VAL A 53 -14.50 29.32 34.33
CA VAL A 53 -13.10 29.28 34.76
C VAL A 53 -12.20 29.23 33.53
N LEU A 54 -11.22 30.12 33.42
CA LEU A 54 -10.18 30.02 32.39
C LEU A 54 -8.99 29.28 32.98
N VAL A 55 -8.70 28.11 32.44
CA VAL A 55 -7.50 27.34 32.80
C VAL A 55 -6.39 27.75 31.84
N ARG A 56 -5.25 28.17 32.40
CA ARG A 56 -4.06 28.50 31.60
C ARG A 56 -3.47 27.25 30.97
N ASN A 57 -2.67 26.47 31.68
CA ASN A 57 -2.05 25.27 31.11
C ASN A 57 -2.51 24.02 31.85
N TYR A 58 -2.25 22.82 31.33
CA TYR A 58 -2.71 21.60 32.00
C TYR A 58 -2.09 21.44 33.40
N ASP A 59 -0.77 21.62 33.53
CA ASP A 59 0.01 21.41 34.75
C ASP A 59 0.39 22.70 35.50
N GLY A 60 0.07 23.87 34.94
CA GLY A 60 0.46 25.17 35.50
C GLY A 60 1.85 25.67 35.10
N ALA A 61 2.51 25.02 34.13
CA ALA A 61 3.72 25.55 33.53
C ALA A 61 3.48 26.91 32.85
N SER A 62 4.52 27.73 32.70
CA SER A 62 4.44 29.01 31.96
C SER A 62 4.49 28.84 30.44
N THR A 63 4.81 27.63 29.97
CA THR A 63 4.92 27.24 28.56
C THR A 63 3.96 26.08 28.30
N GLY A 64 3.29 26.08 27.15
CA GLY A 64 2.35 25.02 26.79
C GLY A 64 1.08 25.56 26.14
N GLU A 65 0.21 24.65 25.70
CA GLU A 65 -1.07 24.99 25.09
C GLU A 65 -2.09 25.42 26.14
N THR A 66 -2.70 26.59 25.90
CA THR A 66 -3.70 27.14 26.83
C THR A 66 -4.96 26.29 26.85
N GLN A 67 -5.31 25.65 27.98
CA GLN A 67 -6.45 24.71 28.12
C GLN A 67 -7.80 25.32 27.76
N GLY A 68 -8.03 26.60 28.06
CA GLY A 68 -9.23 27.33 27.65
C GLY A 68 -10.29 27.44 28.75
N VAL A 69 -11.52 27.72 28.33
CA VAL A 69 -12.62 28.10 29.22
C VAL A 69 -13.44 26.88 29.60
N TYR A 70 -13.60 26.64 30.89
CA TYR A 70 -14.45 25.61 31.46
C TYR A 70 -15.69 26.23 32.07
N VAL A 71 -16.85 25.62 31.82
CA VAL A 71 -18.14 26.07 32.35
C VAL A 71 -18.72 24.99 33.25
N LEU A 72 -19.20 25.38 34.42
CA LEU A 72 -19.90 24.47 35.33
C LEU A 72 -21.22 24.03 34.69
N ASP A 73 -21.38 22.73 34.49
CA ASP A 73 -22.65 22.13 34.16
C ASP A 73 -23.33 21.69 35.46
N ALA A 74 -24.28 22.51 35.94
CA ALA A 74 -24.97 22.27 37.21
C ALA A 74 -25.95 21.08 37.14
N ASP A 75 -26.35 20.66 35.94
CA ASP A 75 -27.27 19.53 35.73
C ASP A 75 -26.52 18.19 35.61
N ASP A 76 -25.21 18.24 35.38
CA ASP A 76 -24.35 17.05 35.29
C ASP A 76 -23.78 16.65 36.65
N SER A 77 -24.29 15.55 37.20
CA SER A 77 -23.83 14.96 38.46
C SER A 77 -23.19 13.57 38.29
N THR A 78 -23.12 13.05 37.06
CA THR A 78 -22.78 11.65 36.79
C THR A 78 -21.54 11.50 35.93
N SER A 79 -21.23 12.48 35.07
CA SER A 79 -20.05 12.37 34.21
C SER A 79 -18.77 12.28 35.05
N PRO A 80 -17.89 11.31 34.76
CA PRO A 80 -16.62 11.18 35.43
C PRO A 80 -15.64 12.27 34.98
N ASP A 81 -14.65 12.57 35.83
CA ASP A 81 -13.49 13.35 35.43
C ASP A 81 -12.71 12.56 34.37
N ASN A 82 -12.49 13.16 33.20
CA ASN A 82 -11.77 12.52 32.09
C ASN A 82 -10.39 13.12 31.84
N ASP A 83 -9.93 13.92 32.79
CA ASP A 83 -8.60 14.53 32.78
C ASP A 83 -8.32 15.47 31.61
N GLY A 84 -9.37 16.05 31.03
CA GLY A 84 -9.21 17.04 29.98
C GLY A 84 -10.45 17.90 29.77
N THR A 85 -11.52 17.33 29.21
CA THR A 85 -12.71 18.10 28.82
C THR A 85 -13.82 18.12 29.88
N ILE A 86 -13.78 17.22 30.85
CA ILE A 86 -14.66 17.20 32.02
C ILE A 86 -13.78 17.07 33.25
N ILE A 87 -13.81 18.10 34.10
CA ILE A 87 -13.07 18.14 35.36
C ILE A 87 -14.06 18.15 36.51
N VAL A 88 -13.89 17.23 37.45
CA VAL A 88 -14.73 17.18 38.66
C VAL A 88 -14.01 17.94 39.77
N ALA A 89 -14.61 19.04 40.21
CA ALA A 89 -14.09 19.85 41.30
C ALA A 89 -14.28 19.16 42.66
N ALA A 90 -13.61 19.66 43.70
CA ALA A 90 -13.62 19.08 45.04
C ALA A 90 -15.01 19.10 45.71
N ASP A 91 -15.90 19.99 45.27
CA ASP A 91 -17.30 20.04 45.68
C ASP A 91 -18.23 19.15 44.83
N GLY A 92 -17.68 18.43 43.84
CA GLY A 92 -18.42 17.60 42.90
C GLY A 92 -18.95 18.35 41.68
N GLY A 93 -18.71 19.65 41.50
CA GLY A 93 -19.11 20.36 40.27
C GLY A 93 -18.42 19.80 39.02
N ARG A 94 -19.16 19.64 37.91
CA ARG A 94 -18.61 19.16 36.63
C ARG A 94 -18.33 20.34 35.72
N TYR A 95 -17.06 20.64 35.53
CA TYR A 95 -16.60 21.71 34.66
C TYR A 95 -16.29 21.16 33.27
N LYS A 96 -17.03 21.63 32.26
CA LYS A 96 -16.92 21.19 30.86
C LYS A 96 -16.14 22.22 30.05
N LEU A 97 -15.11 21.76 29.36
CA LEU A 97 -14.35 22.58 28.42
C LEU A 97 -15.28 23.06 27.30
N GLN A 98 -15.27 24.36 27.04
CA GLN A 98 -15.87 24.94 25.85
C GLN A 98 -14.93 24.67 24.67
N ILE A 99 -15.40 23.82 23.75
CA ILE A 99 -14.63 23.39 22.58
C ILE A 99 -15.16 24.15 21.37
N ASP A 100 -14.26 24.84 20.67
CA ASP A 100 -14.49 25.41 19.35
C ASP A 100 -13.52 24.74 18.38
N GLY A 101 -14.05 23.93 17.45
CA GLY A 101 -13.26 23.12 16.53
C GLY A 101 -12.75 21.80 17.12
N GLY A 102 -11.51 21.43 16.75
CA GLY A 102 -10.88 20.17 17.18
C GLY A 102 -10.30 20.22 18.60
N VAL A 103 -10.01 19.05 19.16
CA VAL A 103 -9.44 18.90 20.51
C VAL A 103 -8.02 18.32 20.45
N SER A 104 -7.06 19.08 21.00
CA SER A 104 -5.66 18.66 21.09
C SER A 104 -5.46 17.61 22.19
N LEU A 105 -4.62 16.58 21.97
CA LEU A 105 -4.23 15.67 23.08
C LEU A 105 -3.50 16.38 24.24
N LYS A 106 -2.94 17.58 24.03
CA LYS A 106 -2.36 18.39 25.12
C LYS A 106 -3.42 18.93 26.07
N ARG A 107 -4.71 18.92 25.68
CA ARG A 107 -5.85 19.15 26.59
C ARG A 107 -6.01 18.05 27.63
N PHE A 108 -5.47 16.86 27.35
CA PHE A 108 -5.50 15.70 28.24
C PHE A 108 -4.18 15.50 29.00
N GLY A 109 -3.29 16.51 28.97
CA GLY A 109 -2.05 16.51 29.73
C GLY A 109 -0.81 16.04 29.00
N ALA A 110 -0.93 15.66 27.72
CA ALA A 110 0.23 15.26 26.92
C ALA A 110 1.25 16.40 26.80
N LYS A 111 2.53 16.08 26.96
CA LYS A 111 3.65 17.01 26.82
C LYS A 111 4.18 17.06 25.40
N GLY A 112 4.41 15.90 24.80
CA GLY A 112 5.05 15.82 23.49
C GLY A 112 6.53 16.22 23.51
N ASP A 113 7.22 16.03 24.64
CA ASP A 113 8.62 16.43 24.86
C ASP A 113 9.65 15.29 24.67
N GLY A 114 9.19 14.11 24.25
CA GLY A 114 10.00 12.90 24.05
C GLY A 114 10.46 12.21 25.34
N SER A 115 10.09 12.71 26.51
CA SER A 115 10.59 12.23 27.81
C SER A 115 9.46 11.85 28.77
N THR A 116 8.45 12.70 28.89
CA THR A 116 7.28 12.51 29.75
C THR A 116 6.39 11.42 29.17
N ASP A 117 5.93 10.51 30.04
CA ASP A 117 4.98 9.47 29.63
C ASP A 117 3.61 10.07 29.37
N ASP A 118 3.23 10.11 28.10
CA ASP A 118 1.98 10.67 27.59
C ASP A 118 0.89 9.60 27.39
N THR A 119 1.13 8.33 27.75
CA THR A 119 0.20 7.22 27.50
C THR A 119 -1.22 7.51 27.99
N ARG A 120 -1.38 8.00 29.23
CA ARG A 120 -2.72 8.25 29.78
C ARG A 120 -3.45 9.37 29.01
N ALA A 121 -2.73 10.42 28.63
CA ALA A 121 -3.29 11.53 27.88
C ALA A 121 -3.75 11.09 26.48
N VAL A 122 -2.96 10.24 25.81
CA VAL A 122 -3.31 9.65 24.51
C VAL A 122 -4.59 8.82 24.61
N LEU A 123 -4.70 7.94 25.62
CA LEU A 123 -5.89 7.10 25.79
C LEU A 123 -7.15 7.91 26.10
N ASN A 124 -7.04 8.93 26.96
CA ASN A 124 -8.18 9.80 27.27
C ASN A 124 -8.62 10.63 26.06
N TRP A 125 -7.66 11.10 25.27
CA TRP A 125 -7.93 11.82 24.02
C TRP A 125 -8.66 10.94 22.99
N ILE A 126 -8.19 9.72 22.75
CA ILE A 126 -8.85 8.75 21.86
C ILE A 126 -10.28 8.49 22.34
N ALA A 127 -10.46 8.19 23.63
CA ALA A 127 -11.78 7.91 24.20
C ALA A 127 -12.74 9.10 24.03
N PHE A 128 -12.26 10.33 24.23
CA PHE A 128 -13.08 11.53 24.03
C PHE A 128 -13.49 11.72 22.56
N VAL A 129 -12.56 11.56 21.63
CA VAL A 129 -12.85 11.70 20.20
C VAL A 129 -13.90 10.68 19.76
N PHE A 130 -13.76 9.42 20.19
CA PHE A 130 -14.77 8.39 19.89
C PHE A 130 -16.13 8.64 20.55
N ALA A 131 -16.14 9.19 21.77
CA ALA A 131 -17.40 9.48 22.46
C ALA A 131 -18.17 10.67 21.84
N THR A 132 -17.49 11.58 21.13
CA THR A 132 -18.08 12.87 20.71
C THR A 132 -18.08 13.11 19.21
N GLY A 133 -17.26 12.40 18.44
CA GLY A 133 -17.03 12.67 17.02
C GLY A 133 -16.26 13.96 16.74
N ILE A 134 -15.83 14.70 17.77
CA ILE A 134 -15.00 15.91 17.61
C ILE A 134 -13.63 15.51 17.08
N THR A 135 -13.12 16.25 16.10
CA THR A 135 -11.80 16.00 15.52
C THR A 135 -10.70 16.00 16.59
N GLY A 136 -9.96 14.89 16.70
CA GLY A 136 -8.75 14.80 17.47
C GLY A 136 -7.59 15.45 16.74
N TYR A 137 -6.86 16.32 17.40
CA TYR A 137 -5.66 16.96 16.88
C TYR A 137 -4.42 16.58 17.70
N ALA A 138 -3.34 16.22 17.01
CA ALA A 138 -2.03 15.96 17.57
C ALA A 138 -1.04 17.04 17.15
N PRO A 139 -0.82 18.10 17.96
CA PRO A 139 0.17 19.12 17.64
C PRO A 139 1.57 18.52 17.45
N ALA A 140 2.47 19.27 16.84
CA ALA A 140 3.87 18.89 16.76
C ALA A 140 4.45 18.58 18.17
N GLY A 141 5.17 17.47 18.25
CA GLY A 141 5.71 16.91 19.49
C GLY A 141 6.08 15.44 19.33
N THR A 142 6.92 14.96 20.24
CA THR A 142 7.21 13.54 20.40
C THR A 142 6.54 13.03 21.66
N TYR A 143 5.46 12.28 21.50
CA TYR A 143 4.61 11.79 22.57
C TYR A 143 5.07 10.40 22.97
N LYS A 144 5.74 10.30 24.11
CA LYS A 144 6.25 9.01 24.58
C LYS A 144 5.09 8.17 25.13
N VAL A 145 4.95 6.96 24.60
CA VAL A 145 3.91 6.01 24.97
C VAL A 145 4.59 4.74 25.48
N THR A 146 4.34 4.38 26.74
CA THR A 146 5.03 3.28 27.43
C THR A 146 4.23 1.98 27.50
N GLN A 147 2.98 1.99 27.03
CA GLN A 147 2.10 0.82 26.98
C GLN A 147 1.48 0.66 25.58
N PRO A 148 1.10 -0.56 25.17
CA PRO A 148 0.36 -0.76 23.94
C PRO A 148 -0.92 0.08 23.89
N VAL A 149 -1.24 0.61 22.71
CA VAL A 149 -2.46 1.39 22.49
C VAL A 149 -3.45 0.56 21.70
N ALA A 150 -4.61 0.30 22.30
CA ALA A 150 -5.77 -0.24 21.63
C ALA A 150 -6.72 0.92 21.27
N MET A 151 -6.91 1.12 19.98
CA MET A 151 -7.76 2.16 19.41
C MET A 151 -8.97 1.49 18.78
N ASP A 152 -10.01 1.29 19.59
CA ASP A 152 -11.24 0.64 19.18
C ASP A 152 -12.19 1.61 18.48
N TRP A 153 -12.38 1.42 17.17
CA TRP A 153 -13.23 2.22 16.30
C TRP A 153 -14.71 1.80 16.37
N GLY A 154 -15.04 0.70 17.04
CA GLY A 154 -16.41 0.20 17.16
C GLY A 154 -17.44 1.24 17.64
N PRO A 155 -17.14 2.10 18.66
CA PRO A 155 -18.05 3.16 19.09
C PRO A 155 -18.42 4.17 18.00
N VAL A 156 -17.59 4.29 16.95
CA VAL A 156 -17.79 5.19 15.81
C VAL A 156 -17.90 4.45 14.48
N ALA A 157 -18.22 3.14 14.50
CA ALA A 157 -18.20 2.29 13.31
C ALA A 157 -19.03 2.85 12.14
N THR A 158 -20.15 3.52 12.41
CA THR A 158 -21.03 4.06 11.36
C THR A 158 -20.81 5.54 11.03
N THR A 159 -20.19 6.30 11.92
CA THR A 159 -19.98 7.75 11.76
C THR A 159 -18.56 8.10 11.37
N GLY A 160 -17.61 7.21 11.62
CA GLY A 160 -16.18 7.50 11.58
C GLY A 160 -15.73 8.45 12.71
N ALA A 161 -14.43 8.65 12.77
CA ALA A 161 -13.76 9.64 13.60
C ALA A 161 -12.55 10.21 12.85
N THR A 162 -12.13 11.40 13.23
CA THR A 162 -11.00 12.09 12.58
C THR A 162 -9.90 12.37 13.59
N PHE A 163 -8.69 11.89 13.28
CA PHE A 163 -7.45 12.15 13.99
C PHE A 163 -6.41 12.71 13.02
N VAL A 164 -5.84 13.87 13.35
CA VAL A 164 -4.92 14.62 12.47
C VAL A 164 -3.71 15.11 13.26
N GLY A 165 -2.52 15.00 12.69
CA GLY A 165 -1.32 15.68 13.22
C GLY A 165 -0.86 16.87 12.36
N ASP A 166 0.24 17.51 12.77
CA ASP A 166 0.90 18.58 12.01
C ASP A 166 1.81 18.07 10.89
N GLY A 167 1.98 16.75 10.81
CA GLY A 167 2.80 16.06 9.82
C GLY A 167 3.42 14.80 10.41
N ALA A 168 3.58 13.77 9.59
CA ALA A 168 4.02 12.45 10.07
C ALA A 168 5.44 12.43 10.69
N ALA A 169 6.26 13.45 10.42
CA ALA A 169 7.57 13.63 11.07
C ALA A 169 7.55 14.69 12.19
N GLN A 170 6.42 15.35 12.44
CA GLN A 170 6.26 16.41 13.44
C GLN A 170 5.43 15.95 14.64
N SER A 171 4.36 15.19 14.40
CA SER A 171 3.48 14.63 15.43
C SER A 171 3.77 13.14 15.56
N VAL A 172 4.68 12.78 16.48
CA VAL A 172 5.23 11.42 16.57
C VAL A 172 4.81 10.76 17.88
N PHE A 173 4.20 9.58 17.81
CA PHE A 173 4.04 8.68 18.94
C PHE A 173 5.29 7.80 19.04
N ASP A 174 6.04 7.94 20.12
CA ASP A 174 7.23 7.13 20.40
C ASP A 174 6.87 5.98 21.35
N LEU A 175 6.72 4.79 20.76
CA LEU A 175 6.45 3.52 21.41
C LEU A 175 7.72 2.68 21.62
N SER A 176 8.91 3.28 21.56
CA SER A 176 10.19 2.52 21.67
C SER A 176 10.38 1.81 23.01
N SER A 177 9.59 2.14 24.04
CA SER A 177 9.57 1.41 25.32
C SER A 177 8.52 0.29 25.39
N VAL A 178 7.65 0.15 24.40
CA VAL A 178 6.65 -0.91 24.32
C VAL A 178 7.30 -2.17 23.76
N THR A 179 7.13 -3.30 24.45
CA THR A 179 7.71 -4.59 24.03
C THR A 179 6.68 -5.57 23.44
N THR A 180 5.39 -5.26 23.57
CA THR A 180 4.29 -6.09 23.05
C THR A 180 3.94 -5.66 21.65
N SER A 181 3.73 -6.64 20.77
CA SER A 181 3.22 -6.44 19.41
C SER A 181 1.76 -6.92 19.31
N PRO A 182 0.88 -6.22 18.59
CA PRO A 182 1.08 -4.89 18.01
C PRO A 182 1.25 -3.81 19.09
N ALA A 183 2.11 -2.82 18.84
CA ALA A 183 2.30 -1.72 19.79
C ALA A 183 1.18 -0.67 19.70
N TRP A 184 0.68 -0.42 18.49
CA TRP A 184 -0.54 0.34 18.24
C TRP A 184 -1.49 -0.48 17.38
N LEU A 185 -2.68 -0.75 17.90
CA LEU A 185 -3.69 -1.57 17.25
C LEU A 185 -4.97 -0.77 17.05
N MET A 186 -5.44 -0.71 15.80
CA MET A 186 -6.77 -0.24 15.45
C MET A 186 -7.69 -1.43 15.22
N THR A 187 -8.79 -1.52 15.96
CA THR A 187 -9.79 -2.62 15.86
C THR A 187 -11.22 -2.11 15.77
N ASP A 188 -12.18 -3.01 15.52
CA ASP A 188 -13.58 -2.88 15.94
C ASP A 188 -13.95 -4.01 16.92
N THR A 189 -14.24 -3.67 18.18
CA THR A 189 -14.66 -4.68 19.19
C THR A 189 -16.17 -4.86 19.30
N THR A 190 -16.98 -4.04 18.61
CA THR A 190 -18.44 -4.06 18.75
C THR A 190 -19.12 -5.18 17.99
N GLY A 191 -18.37 -5.92 17.16
CA GLY A 191 -18.90 -7.03 16.37
C GLY A 191 -19.84 -6.57 15.25
N SER A 192 -19.67 -5.34 14.75
CA SER A 192 -20.44 -4.77 13.64
C SER A 192 -19.87 -5.17 12.26
N ASP A 193 -18.91 -6.10 12.22
CA ASP A 193 -18.17 -6.61 11.06
C ASP A 193 -17.49 -5.53 10.18
N ALA A 194 -17.67 -4.24 10.48
CA ALA A 194 -17.20 -3.12 9.66
C ALA A 194 -17.31 -1.74 10.34
N CYS A 195 -16.17 -1.06 10.45
CA CYS A 195 -16.04 0.38 10.67
C CYS A 195 -15.95 1.13 9.33
N PHE A 196 -16.44 2.37 9.30
CA PHE A 196 -16.52 3.22 8.11
C PHE A 196 -16.02 4.65 8.36
N TYR A 197 -15.60 5.32 7.28
CA TYR A 197 -15.41 6.78 7.20
C TYR A 197 -14.37 7.38 8.17
N GLY A 198 -13.40 6.59 8.61
CA GLY A 198 -12.34 7.07 9.50
C GLY A 198 -11.28 7.89 8.77
N THR A 199 -10.71 8.87 9.46
CA THR A 199 -9.53 9.62 9.01
C THR A 199 -8.45 9.55 10.07
N PHE A 200 -7.26 9.07 9.70
CA PHE A 200 -6.10 8.93 10.58
C PHE A 200 -4.83 9.36 9.84
N LYS A 201 -4.46 10.64 9.95
CA LYS A 201 -3.45 11.23 9.07
C LYS A 201 -2.47 12.19 9.73
N ASP A 202 -1.34 12.35 9.06
CA ASP A 202 -0.27 13.28 9.41
C ASP A 202 0.36 12.97 10.78
N ILE A 203 0.49 11.67 11.08
CA ILE A 203 1.01 11.12 12.34
C ILE A 203 2.17 10.16 12.08
N GLY A 204 3.19 10.22 12.93
CA GLY A 204 4.34 9.32 12.94
C GLY A 204 4.31 8.33 14.09
N PHE A 205 4.93 7.17 13.88
CA PHE A 205 5.16 6.14 14.89
C PHE A 205 6.62 5.71 14.87
N ILE A 206 7.22 5.61 16.05
CA ILE A 206 8.53 4.99 16.25
C ILE A 206 8.36 3.91 17.31
N GLY A 207 8.99 2.75 17.12
CA GLY A 207 8.91 1.65 18.08
C GLY A 207 10.05 0.66 17.91
N ASP A 208 10.05 -0.39 18.74
CA ASP A 208 11.02 -1.49 18.69
C ASP A 208 10.34 -2.79 19.15
N VAL A 209 9.49 -3.37 18.29
CA VAL A 209 8.73 -4.59 18.61
C VAL A 209 8.96 -5.71 17.59
N PRO A 210 9.04 -6.98 18.04
CA PRO A 210 9.24 -8.14 17.17
C PRO A 210 7.93 -8.59 16.49
N GLY A 211 7.26 -7.68 15.80
CA GLY A 211 5.97 -7.83 15.13
C GLY A 211 5.49 -6.48 14.58
N PRO A 212 4.21 -6.32 14.21
CA PRO A 212 3.66 -5.03 13.77
C PRO A 212 3.83 -3.91 14.80
N LEU A 213 4.43 -2.78 14.40
CA LEU A 213 4.40 -1.57 15.22
C LEU A 213 3.00 -0.93 15.14
N LEU A 214 2.49 -0.75 13.93
CA LEU A 214 1.11 -0.35 13.67
C LEU A 214 0.36 -1.51 13.01
N GLN A 215 -0.78 -1.88 13.57
CA GLN A 215 -1.70 -2.86 12.98
C GLN A 215 -3.10 -2.26 12.84
N ILE A 216 -3.70 -2.48 11.67
CA ILE A 216 -5.08 -2.05 11.38
C ILE A 216 -5.89 -3.29 11.02
N GLY A 217 -6.84 -3.63 11.89
CA GLY A 217 -7.64 -4.84 11.80
C GLY A 217 -7.10 -6.00 12.64
N ASN A 218 -7.99 -6.89 13.04
CA ASN A 218 -7.73 -8.08 13.82
C ASN A 218 -7.05 -9.18 12.97
N GLU A 219 -6.22 -10.00 13.63
CA GLU A 219 -5.45 -11.07 12.99
C GLU A 219 -6.32 -12.22 12.43
N ASP A 220 -7.55 -12.31 12.91
CA ASP A 220 -8.58 -13.26 12.48
C ASP A 220 -9.55 -12.68 11.43
N TYR A 221 -9.31 -11.43 11.02
CA TYR A 221 -10.09 -10.70 10.02
C TYR A 221 -11.57 -10.51 10.40
N SER A 222 -11.86 -10.51 11.70
CA SER A 222 -13.21 -10.32 12.25
C SER A 222 -13.74 -8.88 12.12
N ASP A 223 -12.90 -7.92 11.75
CA ASP A 223 -13.26 -6.54 11.52
C ASP A 223 -12.89 -6.06 10.11
N ALA A 224 -13.53 -4.97 9.70
CA ALA A 224 -13.30 -4.33 8.41
C ALA A 224 -13.19 -2.82 8.57
N PHE A 225 -12.22 -2.23 7.89
CA PHE A 225 -11.98 -0.79 7.83
C PHE A 225 -12.33 -0.33 6.41
N ASN A 226 -13.52 0.25 6.27
CA ASN A 226 -14.07 0.65 4.99
C ASN A 226 -13.96 2.16 4.77
N GLU A 227 -13.44 2.57 3.61
CA GLU A 227 -13.42 3.98 3.21
C GLU A 227 -12.62 4.89 4.15
N PHE A 228 -11.51 4.38 4.69
CA PHE A 228 -10.61 5.16 5.54
C PHE A 228 -9.63 6.00 4.71
N GLU A 229 -9.33 7.21 5.19
CA GLU A 229 -8.18 8.02 4.76
C GLU A 229 -7.04 7.86 5.78
N ILE A 230 -5.94 7.23 5.38
CA ILE A 230 -4.79 6.95 6.24
C ILE A 230 -3.55 7.62 5.66
N LYS A 231 -2.82 8.36 6.48
CA LYS A 231 -1.51 8.92 6.09
C LYS A 231 -0.55 8.91 7.27
N VAL A 232 0.34 7.92 7.32
CA VAL A 232 1.22 7.71 8.46
C VAL A 232 2.65 7.42 8.04
N GLN A 233 3.57 7.72 8.96
CA GLN A 233 4.95 7.24 8.91
C GLN A 233 5.18 6.29 10.08
N VAL A 234 5.77 5.12 9.82
CA VAL A 234 6.01 4.09 10.81
C VAL A 234 7.46 3.62 10.71
N LYS A 235 8.16 3.62 11.84
CA LYS A 235 9.55 3.16 11.95
C LYS A 235 9.69 2.16 13.08
N ASN A 236 9.70 0.87 12.73
CA ASN A 236 9.98 -0.20 13.67
C ASN A 236 11.49 -0.48 13.70
N ASN A 237 12.17 -0.14 14.79
CA ASN A 237 13.62 -0.31 14.92
C ASN A 237 14.04 -1.75 15.28
N ASN A 238 13.09 -2.67 15.38
CA ASN A 238 13.39 -4.04 15.75
C ASN A 238 14.20 -4.74 14.66
N THR A 239 15.19 -5.51 15.09
CA THR A 239 16.19 -6.15 14.21
C THR A 239 15.93 -7.64 14.02
N THR A 240 14.75 -8.14 14.37
CA THR A 240 14.39 -9.55 14.18
C THR A 240 13.58 -9.73 12.89
N GLU A 241 13.59 -10.94 12.33
CA GLU A 241 12.84 -11.29 11.13
C GLU A 241 11.32 -11.13 11.30
N SER A 242 10.81 -11.12 12.54
CA SER A 242 9.38 -10.93 12.80
C SER A 242 8.96 -9.45 12.80
N ALA A 243 9.91 -8.51 12.77
CA ALA A 243 9.62 -7.08 12.74
C ALA A 243 8.66 -6.74 11.59
N CYS A 244 7.65 -5.93 11.89
CA CYS A 244 6.76 -5.39 10.88
C CYS A 244 6.53 -3.91 11.16
N GLY A 245 6.68 -3.06 10.14
CA GLY A 245 6.37 -1.64 10.28
C GLY A 245 4.87 -1.46 10.44
N THR A 246 4.14 -1.74 9.36
CA THR A 246 2.69 -1.60 9.29
C THR A 246 2.07 -2.90 8.79
N GLU A 247 1.02 -3.36 9.47
CA GLU A 247 0.23 -4.51 9.05
C GLU A 247 -1.24 -4.14 8.79
N LEU A 248 -1.78 -4.62 7.66
CA LEU A 248 -3.14 -4.34 7.17
C LEU A 248 -3.97 -5.64 7.09
N ASN A 249 -4.98 -5.76 7.96
CA ASN A 249 -5.77 -6.99 8.15
C ASN A 249 -7.25 -6.87 7.77
N GLY A 250 -7.65 -5.78 7.12
CA GLY A 250 -9.03 -5.62 6.65
C GLY A 250 -9.32 -4.25 6.08
N LEU A 251 -8.53 -3.74 5.12
CA LEU A 251 -8.80 -2.43 4.51
C LEU A 251 -9.56 -2.57 3.19
N TYR A 252 -10.68 -1.86 3.08
CA TYR A 252 -11.60 -1.96 1.95
C TYR A 252 -11.98 -0.57 1.44
N ASN A 253 -11.77 -0.29 0.15
CA ASN A 253 -12.07 1.01 -0.46
C ASN A 253 -11.33 2.17 0.22
N CYS A 254 -10.16 1.90 0.79
CA CYS A 254 -9.39 2.88 1.55
C CYS A 254 -8.41 3.63 0.66
N SER A 255 -8.00 4.81 1.11
CA SER A 255 -6.85 5.55 0.57
C SER A 255 -5.77 5.63 1.65
N ALA A 256 -4.65 4.94 1.42
CA ALA A 256 -3.58 4.79 2.40
C ALA A 256 -2.24 5.28 1.83
N PHE A 257 -1.76 6.42 2.34
CA PHE A 257 -0.37 6.85 2.20
C PHE A 257 0.45 6.28 3.37
N LEU A 258 1.29 5.31 3.11
CA LEU A 258 2.06 4.61 4.14
C LEU A 258 3.55 4.78 3.87
N VAL A 259 4.27 5.38 4.82
CA VAL A 259 5.73 5.31 4.88
C VAL A 259 6.09 4.33 5.97
N SER A 260 6.41 3.09 5.60
CA SER A 260 6.61 2.02 6.58
C SER A 260 8.03 1.48 6.48
N ASN A 261 8.78 1.55 7.58
CA ASN A 261 10.19 1.17 7.62
C ASN A 261 10.48 0.24 8.79
N CYS A 262 11.42 -0.68 8.59
CA CYS A 262 11.99 -1.51 9.65
C CYS A 262 13.47 -1.14 9.92
N HIS A 263 14.22 -1.99 10.63
CA HIS A 263 15.67 -1.86 10.85
C HIS A 263 16.47 -2.94 10.11
N GLY A 264 16.29 -3.00 8.81
CA GLY A 264 16.94 -3.95 7.91
C GLY A 264 16.28 -5.33 7.87
N HIS A 265 15.43 -5.67 8.85
CA HIS A 265 14.79 -6.99 8.95
C HIS A 265 13.27 -6.94 8.87
N GLY A 266 12.66 -8.07 8.54
CA GLY A 266 11.21 -8.27 8.53
C GLY A 266 10.49 -7.59 7.36
N ASP A 267 9.21 -7.27 7.57
CA ASP A 267 8.33 -6.70 6.54
C ASP A 267 8.07 -5.21 6.80
N ALA A 268 8.45 -4.34 5.88
CA ALA A 268 8.12 -2.92 6.01
C ALA A 268 6.59 -2.73 6.01
N LEU A 269 5.90 -3.21 4.98
CA LEU A 269 4.45 -3.22 4.87
C LEU A 269 3.95 -4.65 4.67
N ARG A 270 3.23 -5.19 5.65
CA ARG A 270 2.55 -6.49 5.54
C ARG A 270 1.07 -6.29 5.27
N ILE A 271 0.55 -6.98 4.26
CA ILE A 271 -0.83 -6.87 3.81
C ILE A 271 -1.44 -8.25 3.87
N ARG A 272 -2.37 -8.45 4.81
CA ARG A 272 -3.07 -9.72 5.00
C ARG A 272 -4.49 -9.74 4.51
N GLN A 273 -5.22 -8.63 4.60
CA GLN A 273 -6.53 -8.55 3.97
C GLN A 273 -6.85 -7.16 3.45
N THR A 274 -6.96 -7.04 2.12
CA THR A 274 -7.25 -5.75 1.45
C THR A 274 -8.09 -5.91 0.20
N GLN A 275 -9.00 -4.96 -0.07
CA GLN A 275 -9.72 -4.94 -1.33
C GLN A 275 -9.97 -3.55 -1.86
N PHE A 276 -9.92 -3.42 -3.21
CA PHE A 276 -10.29 -2.23 -3.99
C PHE A 276 -9.79 -0.90 -3.38
N SER A 277 -8.60 -0.93 -2.77
CA SER A 277 -7.99 0.20 -2.07
C SER A 277 -6.85 0.82 -2.88
N HIS A 278 -6.56 2.09 -2.61
CA HIS A 278 -5.42 2.83 -3.14
C HIS A 278 -4.31 2.89 -2.10
N ILE A 279 -3.14 2.34 -2.42
CA ILE A 279 -1.98 2.29 -1.53
C ILE A 279 -0.81 3.01 -2.21
N PHE A 280 -0.16 3.91 -1.50
CA PHE A 280 0.97 4.69 -2.02
C PHE A 280 1.89 5.13 -0.88
N GLY A 281 3.09 5.61 -1.19
CA GLY A 281 4.07 5.99 -0.18
C GLY A 281 5.40 5.26 -0.37
N SER A 282 6.02 4.82 0.73
CA SER A 282 7.34 4.20 0.72
C SER A 282 7.40 3.03 1.69
N SER A 283 8.11 1.98 1.31
CA SER A 283 8.36 0.82 2.16
C SER A 283 9.83 0.43 2.07
N GLY A 284 10.54 0.42 3.20
CA GLY A 284 11.99 0.26 3.13
C GLY A 284 12.69 -0.15 4.41
N ASN A 285 14.01 -0.26 4.28
CA ASN A 285 14.91 -0.68 5.36
C ASN A 285 14.43 -1.97 6.04
N ALA A 286 14.14 -3.00 5.25
CA ALA A 286 13.51 -4.25 5.69
C ALA A 286 14.01 -5.42 4.83
N ASP A 287 13.65 -6.66 5.16
CA ASP A 287 13.89 -7.79 4.24
C ASP A 287 12.98 -7.67 3.02
N THR A 288 11.70 -7.36 3.28
CA THR A 288 10.65 -7.20 2.28
C THR A 288 10.03 -5.81 2.36
N ALA A 289 9.88 -5.11 1.22
CA ALA A 289 9.17 -3.83 1.21
C ALA A 289 7.66 -4.04 1.40
N ILE A 290 7.02 -4.80 0.52
CA ILE A 290 5.59 -5.12 0.56
C ILE A 290 5.41 -6.63 0.56
N HIS A 291 4.76 -7.16 1.59
CA HIS A 291 4.49 -8.58 1.75
C HIS A 291 2.99 -8.84 1.72
N LEU A 292 2.50 -9.51 0.67
CA LEU A 292 1.11 -9.92 0.51
C LEU A 292 0.97 -11.38 0.95
N THR A 293 0.42 -11.59 2.16
CA THR A 293 0.44 -12.89 2.85
C THR A 293 -0.80 -13.09 3.72
N GLY A 294 -1.32 -14.32 3.81
CA GLY A 294 -2.56 -14.60 4.53
C GLY A 294 -3.80 -13.96 3.91
N GLY A 295 -4.98 -14.45 4.31
CA GLY A 295 -6.27 -13.82 3.97
C GLY A 295 -6.49 -13.71 2.46
N TYR A 296 -6.70 -12.49 1.97
CA TYR A 296 -6.79 -12.18 0.55
C TYR A 296 -6.41 -10.73 0.20
N SER A 297 -5.98 -10.49 -1.03
CA SER A 297 -5.78 -9.13 -1.54
C SER A 297 -6.28 -9.02 -2.98
N TYR A 298 -7.36 -8.25 -3.21
CA TYR A 298 -7.97 -8.13 -4.54
C TYR A 298 -8.20 -6.71 -5.05
N GLY A 299 -7.85 -6.49 -6.32
CA GLY A 299 -8.26 -5.28 -7.03
C GLY A 299 -7.69 -3.98 -6.48
N ASN A 300 -6.61 -4.05 -5.69
CA ASN A 300 -5.97 -2.86 -5.13
C ASN A 300 -5.08 -2.18 -6.18
N THR A 301 -4.88 -0.88 -6.03
CA THR A 301 -3.94 -0.10 -6.85
C THR A 301 -2.83 0.46 -5.99
N PHE A 302 -1.59 0.13 -6.33
CA PHE A 302 -0.37 0.67 -5.74
C PHE A 302 0.19 1.76 -6.66
N ILE A 303 0.29 3.00 -6.19
CA ILE A 303 0.62 4.16 -7.05
C ILE A 303 1.93 4.79 -6.62
N SER A 304 2.90 4.86 -7.54
CA SER A 304 4.19 5.54 -7.33
C SER A 304 4.90 5.12 -6.03
N HIS A 305 4.76 3.84 -5.65
CA HIS A 305 5.30 3.34 -4.39
C HIS A 305 6.82 3.23 -4.47
N ASP A 306 7.51 3.70 -3.44
CA ASP A 306 8.96 3.67 -3.33
C ASP A 306 9.40 2.51 -2.43
N CYS A 307 9.98 1.48 -3.04
CA CYS A 307 10.55 0.32 -2.37
C CYS A 307 12.08 0.43 -2.40
N GLU A 308 12.70 0.82 -1.27
CA GLU A 308 14.15 1.05 -1.19
C GLU A 308 14.77 0.41 0.05
N VAL A 309 16.04 0.04 -0.03
CA VAL A 309 16.81 -0.53 1.10
C VAL A 309 16.17 -1.84 1.57
N VAL A 310 15.86 -2.71 0.60
CA VAL A 310 15.26 -4.04 0.83
C VAL A 310 15.98 -5.14 0.07
N ASN A 311 15.73 -6.39 0.48
CA ASN A 311 16.22 -7.58 -0.24
C ASN A 311 15.26 -7.98 -1.37
N THR A 312 13.96 -7.74 -1.17
CA THR A 312 12.87 -7.96 -2.15
C THR A 312 11.84 -6.83 -2.04
N CYS A 313 11.41 -6.27 -3.18
CA CYS A 313 10.41 -5.20 -3.16
C CYS A 313 8.99 -5.73 -2.92
N VAL A 314 8.59 -6.80 -3.60
CA VAL A 314 7.24 -7.37 -3.43
C VAL A 314 7.33 -8.88 -3.26
N VAL A 315 6.78 -9.40 -2.15
CA VAL A 315 6.57 -10.83 -1.90
C VAL A 315 5.08 -11.14 -2.00
N ILE A 316 4.74 -12.20 -2.72
CA ILE A 316 3.38 -12.75 -2.83
C ILE A 316 3.44 -14.25 -2.57
N ASP A 317 3.05 -14.66 -1.36
CA ASP A 317 3.03 -16.07 -0.96
C ASP A 317 1.62 -16.58 -0.62
N GLU A 318 0.61 -15.71 -0.61
CA GLU A 318 -0.79 -16.09 -0.47
C GLU A 318 -1.45 -16.39 -1.82
N GLN A 319 -2.18 -17.52 -1.91
CA GLN A 319 -2.88 -17.95 -3.12
C GLN A 319 -4.00 -16.98 -3.53
N ASN A 320 -4.61 -16.33 -2.56
CA ASN A 320 -5.73 -15.40 -2.70
C ASN A 320 -5.28 -13.95 -2.92
N VAL A 321 -4.16 -13.74 -3.60
CA VAL A 321 -3.68 -12.41 -4.01
C VAL A 321 -3.86 -12.27 -5.50
N SER A 322 -4.84 -11.47 -5.94
CA SER A 322 -5.12 -11.36 -7.37
C SER A 322 -5.62 -10.01 -7.84
N GLN A 323 -5.37 -9.70 -9.11
CA GLN A 323 -5.87 -8.49 -9.78
C GLN A 323 -5.40 -7.17 -9.15
N ASN A 324 -4.33 -7.19 -8.36
CA ASN A 324 -3.72 -5.96 -7.86
C ASN A 324 -2.87 -5.33 -8.97
N THR A 325 -2.82 -3.99 -9.00
CA THR A 325 -2.09 -3.24 -10.02
C THR A 325 -1.10 -2.26 -9.39
N TRP A 326 0.18 -2.37 -9.74
CA TRP A 326 1.20 -1.36 -9.44
C TRP A 326 1.38 -0.44 -10.63
N ILE A 327 1.40 0.87 -10.40
CA ILE A 327 1.53 1.92 -11.42
C ILE A 327 2.65 2.88 -11.02
N GLY A 328 3.75 2.88 -11.78
CA GLY A 328 4.91 3.71 -11.49
C GLY A 328 5.62 3.32 -10.18
N GLY A 329 6.50 4.19 -9.69
CA GLY A 329 7.24 3.98 -8.46
C GLY A 329 8.66 3.45 -8.69
N GLN A 330 9.38 3.21 -7.61
CA GLN A 330 10.79 2.83 -7.64
C GLN A 330 11.02 1.55 -6.85
N PHE A 331 11.65 0.56 -7.47
CA PHE A 331 11.95 -0.74 -6.88
C PHE A 331 13.46 -0.94 -6.88
N VAL A 332 14.07 -0.85 -5.69
CA VAL A 332 15.51 -1.04 -5.43
C VAL A 332 15.68 -2.19 -4.43
N TRP A 333 16.16 -3.34 -4.90
CA TRP A 333 16.29 -4.59 -4.12
C TRP A 333 17.76 -5.00 -3.85
N SER A 334 18.69 -4.04 -3.88
CA SER A 334 20.13 -4.30 -3.71
C SER A 334 20.73 -3.81 -2.40
N ASN A 335 19.93 -3.15 -1.55
CA ASN A 335 20.42 -2.34 -0.44
C ASN A 335 19.83 -2.73 0.92
N GLY A 336 19.11 -3.85 1.03
CA GLY A 336 18.63 -4.37 2.32
C GLY A 336 19.73 -4.99 3.19
N SER A 337 19.37 -5.49 4.38
CA SER A 337 20.34 -6.09 5.31
C SER A 337 20.85 -7.48 4.89
N GLY A 338 20.14 -8.14 3.97
CA GLY A 338 20.41 -9.48 3.48
C GLY A 338 20.81 -9.50 2.00
N PRO A 339 21.01 -10.70 1.42
CA PRO A 339 21.35 -10.82 0.01
C PRO A 339 20.17 -10.35 -0.85
N ALA A 340 20.48 -9.52 -1.84
CA ALA A 340 19.54 -9.16 -2.90
C ALA A 340 18.99 -10.44 -3.57
N VAL A 341 17.66 -10.59 -3.62
CA VAL A 341 17.01 -11.76 -4.23
C VAL A 341 16.47 -11.41 -5.61
N ALA A 342 15.43 -10.59 -5.66
CA ALA A 342 14.78 -10.09 -6.87
C ALA A 342 13.86 -8.92 -6.53
N ALA A 343 13.40 -8.16 -7.53
CA ALA A 343 12.39 -7.14 -7.30
C ALA A 343 11.06 -7.76 -6.81
N ILE A 344 10.63 -8.85 -7.45
CA ILE A 344 9.35 -9.52 -7.19
C ILE A 344 9.59 -11.02 -6.92
N ASN A 345 9.11 -11.49 -5.78
CA ASN A 345 9.06 -12.91 -5.42
C ASN A 345 7.59 -13.34 -5.23
N ALA A 346 6.98 -13.90 -6.27
CA ALA A 346 5.61 -14.41 -6.19
C ALA A 346 5.61 -15.94 -6.32
N THR A 347 5.54 -16.64 -5.19
CA THR A 347 5.38 -18.11 -5.15
C THR A 347 3.93 -18.53 -5.36
N ASN A 348 2.99 -17.60 -5.13
CA ASN A 348 1.55 -17.76 -5.29
C ASN A 348 0.92 -16.50 -5.92
N GLY A 349 -0.42 -16.45 -5.94
CA GLY A 349 -1.20 -15.34 -6.49
C GLY A 349 -1.51 -15.48 -7.99
N ASN A 350 -2.31 -14.54 -8.50
CA ASN A 350 -2.80 -14.59 -9.87
C ASN A 350 -3.07 -13.20 -10.46
N ASN A 351 -2.64 -12.94 -11.70
CA ASN A 351 -3.01 -11.74 -12.45
C ASN A 351 -2.69 -10.41 -11.73
N ASN A 352 -1.56 -10.35 -11.00
CA ASN A 352 -1.02 -9.15 -10.37
C ASN A 352 -0.16 -8.38 -11.39
N ARG A 353 -0.51 -7.13 -11.69
CA ARG A 353 0.06 -6.37 -12.80
C ARG A 353 0.97 -5.24 -12.32
N PHE A 354 2.14 -5.11 -12.92
CA PHE A 354 3.13 -4.08 -12.62
C PHE A 354 3.36 -3.25 -13.89
N VAL A 355 3.06 -1.95 -13.85
CA VAL A 355 3.07 -1.07 -15.02
C VAL A 355 4.02 0.10 -14.78
N GLY A 356 5.04 0.25 -15.62
CA GLY A 356 5.93 1.42 -15.62
C GLY A 356 6.77 1.60 -14.35
N ILE A 357 7.12 0.50 -13.67
CA ILE A 357 7.93 0.52 -12.44
C ILE A 357 9.39 0.89 -12.75
N ASN A 358 10.03 1.77 -12.00
CA ASN A 358 11.47 1.95 -12.11
C ASN A 358 12.21 0.80 -11.39
N LEU A 359 12.60 -0.24 -12.12
CA LEU A 359 13.40 -1.37 -11.60
C LEU A 359 14.89 -0.98 -11.58
N ALA A 360 15.34 -0.44 -10.46
CA ALA A 360 16.58 0.35 -10.36
C ALA A 360 17.76 -0.39 -9.72
N SER A 361 17.67 -1.70 -9.48
CA SER A 361 18.79 -2.52 -9.02
C SER A 361 19.29 -3.49 -10.09
N PRO A 362 20.59 -3.84 -10.11
CA PRO A 362 21.10 -4.98 -10.89
C PRO A 362 20.51 -6.29 -10.36
N GLY A 363 20.22 -7.25 -11.26
CA GLY A 363 19.76 -8.59 -10.89
C GLY A 363 18.51 -9.03 -11.65
N SER A 364 17.91 -10.13 -11.19
CA SER A 364 16.66 -10.65 -11.74
C SER A 364 15.48 -9.82 -11.26
N TRP A 365 14.55 -9.48 -12.15
CA TRP A 365 13.32 -8.79 -11.77
C TRP A 365 12.36 -9.72 -11.01
N THR A 366 12.41 -11.03 -11.30
CA THR A 366 11.63 -12.06 -10.62
C THR A 366 12.54 -13.11 -9.99
N ALA A 367 12.12 -13.68 -8.86
CA ALA A 367 12.89 -14.70 -8.14
C ALA A 367 13.17 -15.97 -8.99
N ALA A 368 14.26 -16.66 -8.66
CA ALA A 368 14.66 -17.90 -9.33
C ALA A 368 13.60 -19.00 -9.13
N GLY A 369 13.26 -19.72 -10.21
CA GLY A 369 12.14 -20.68 -10.24
C GLY A 369 10.87 -20.14 -10.92
N GLY A 370 10.82 -18.83 -11.17
CA GLY A 370 9.73 -18.14 -11.86
C GLY A 370 8.66 -17.65 -10.90
N ALA A 371 8.33 -16.36 -11.00
CA ALA A 371 7.17 -15.79 -10.32
C ALA A 371 5.89 -16.26 -11.00
N VAL A 372 4.88 -16.67 -10.23
CA VAL A 372 3.55 -17.04 -10.76
C VAL A 372 2.60 -15.85 -10.67
N GLY A 373 1.66 -15.75 -11.61
CA GLY A 373 0.61 -14.74 -11.54
C GLY A 373 1.09 -13.29 -11.66
N VAL A 374 2.31 -13.04 -12.16
CA VAL A 374 2.89 -11.70 -12.34
C VAL A 374 2.83 -11.27 -13.81
N LEU A 375 2.22 -10.11 -14.06
CA LEU A 375 2.21 -9.45 -15.36
C LEU A 375 3.07 -8.18 -15.28
N LEU A 376 4.23 -8.18 -15.92
CA LEU A 376 5.13 -7.03 -15.91
C LEU A 376 5.09 -6.30 -17.25
N ASP A 377 4.61 -5.07 -17.24
CA ASP A 377 4.51 -4.15 -18.38
C ASP A 377 5.50 -3.00 -18.16
N ASN A 378 6.78 -3.24 -18.48
CA ASN A 378 7.84 -2.34 -18.10
C ASN A 378 9.02 -2.30 -19.10
N ARG A 379 9.69 -1.14 -19.20
CA ARG A 379 10.95 -0.96 -19.93
C ARG A 379 12.07 -0.62 -18.93
N GLY A 380 12.64 -1.64 -18.30
CA GLY A 380 13.75 -1.49 -17.34
C GLY A 380 15.08 -2.05 -17.87
N VAL A 381 16.15 -1.86 -17.10
CA VAL A 381 17.45 -2.52 -17.29
C VAL A 381 17.48 -3.79 -16.42
N GLY A 382 17.73 -4.96 -16.99
CA GLY A 382 17.82 -6.24 -16.27
C GLY A 382 17.35 -7.44 -17.09
N ASN A 383 17.53 -8.65 -16.53
CA ASN A 383 17.19 -9.91 -17.21
C ASN A 383 15.80 -10.41 -16.80
N TYR A 384 14.93 -10.64 -17.78
CA TYR A 384 13.60 -11.22 -17.58
C TYR A 384 13.66 -12.75 -17.68
N LEU A 385 13.27 -13.45 -16.60
CA LEU A 385 13.05 -14.90 -16.64
C LEU A 385 11.57 -15.15 -16.96
N PHE A 386 11.29 -15.53 -18.22
CA PHE A 386 9.93 -15.72 -18.74
C PHE A 386 9.19 -16.87 -18.03
N GLY A 387 8.34 -16.52 -17.05
CA GLY A 387 7.31 -17.39 -16.47
C GLY A 387 5.92 -16.81 -16.76
N GLN A 388 5.15 -17.44 -17.65
CA GLN A 388 3.72 -17.16 -17.93
C GLN A 388 3.36 -15.74 -18.44
N VAL A 389 4.02 -15.24 -19.49
CA VAL A 389 3.60 -13.98 -20.14
C VAL A 389 2.38 -14.20 -21.04
N THR A 390 1.28 -13.49 -20.74
CA THR A 390 0.24 -13.19 -21.73
C THR A 390 0.46 -11.74 -22.23
N VAL A 391 0.82 -11.57 -23.51
CA VAL A 391 0.96 -10.25 -24.14
C VAL A 391 -0.44 -9.74 -24.53
N LYS A 392 -0.92 -8.66 -23.91
CA LYS A 392 -2.17 -7.96 -24.28
C LYS A 392 -1.93 -6.43 -24.33
N PRO A 393 -1.52 -5.84 -25.47
CA PRO A 393 -1.51 -4.39 -25.60
C PRO A 393 -2.94 -3.83 -25.57
N VAL A 394 -3.08 -2.63 -24.99
CA VAL A 394 -4.38 -1.98 -24.75
C VAL A 394 -4.93 -1.29 -26.02
N SER A 395 -4.08 -1.01 -27.01
CA SER A 395 -4.45 -0.81 -28.43
C SER A 395 -3.18 -0.74 -29.28
N GLY A 396 -3.21 -1.32 -30.48
CA GLY A 396 -2.05 -1.44 -31.37
C GLY A 396 -1.50 -2.87 -31.34
N ASP A 397 -1.06 -3.36 -32.50
CA ASP A 397 -0.68 -4.76 -32.73
C ASP A 397 0.29 -5.27 -31.65
N GLY A 398 -0.05 -6.40 -31.02
CA GLY A 398 0.78 -7.00 -29.98
C GLY A 398 1.99 -7.68 -30.58
N ASP A 399 3.13 -7.01 -30.52
CA ASP A 399 4.41 -7.58 -30.91
C ASP A 399 5.09 -8.29 -29.73
N LEU A 400 5.37 -9.59 -29.90
CA LEU A 400 6.37 -10.31 -29.13
C LEU A 400 7.73 -10.11 -29.81
N ILE A 401 8.54 -9.20 -29.31
CA ILE A 401 9.87 -8.90 -29.89
C ILE A 401 10.92 -9.81 -29.26
N VAL A 402 11.55 -10.66 -30.08
CA VAL A 402 12.73 -11.46 -29.70
C VAL A 402 13.93 -10.91 -30.46
N ASP A 403 14.73 -10.06 -29.80
CA ASP A 403 15.86 -9.35 -30.42
C ASP A 403 17.22 -9.88 -29.93
N SER A 404 18.24 -9.82 -30.79
CA SER A 404 19.61 -10.26 -30.50
C SER A 404 20.62 -9.35 -31.20
N VAL A 405 21.70 -9.00 -30.50
CA VAL A 405 22.80 -8.23 -31.09
C VAL A 405 23.54 -9.04 -32.16
N THR A 406 24.15 -8.36 -33.13
CA THR A 406 24.85 -8.99 -34.27
C THR A 406 25.80 -10.10 -33.80
N GLY A 407 25.70 -11.28 -34.42
CA GLY A 407 26.48 -12.47 -34.09
C GLY A 407 25.85 -13.40 -33.05
N ASN A 408 24.69 -13.05 -32.49
CA ASN A 408 23.95 -13.89 -31.53
C ASN A 408 22.61 -14.36 -32.10
N ILE A 409 22.05 -15.39 -31.46
CA ILE A 409 20.75 -15.98 -31.81
C ILE A 409 19.71 -15.52 -30.79
N ALA A 410 18.53 -15.15 -31.28
CA ALA A 410 17.33 -14.90 -30.48
C ALA A 410 16.36 -16.09 -30.66
N GLN A 411 15.84 -16.66 -29.58
CA GLN A 411 15.00 -17.87 -29.66
C GLN A 411 13.79 -17.83 -28.72
N LEU A 412 12.63 -18.22 -29.25
CA LEU A 412 11.44 -18.60 -28.49
C LEU A 412 11.30 -20.13 -28.51
N LEU A 413 11.28 -20.77 -27.34
CA LEU A 413 11.17 -22.23 -27.19
C LEU A 413 9.85 -22.63 -26.54
N PHE A 414 9.12 -23.54 -27.19
CA PHE A 414 7.97 -24.23 -26.61
C PHE A 414 8.46 -25.57 -26.08
N ARG A 415 8.37 -25.78 -24.76
CA ARG A 415 8.89 -26.97 -24.07
C ARG A 415 7.77 -27.89 -23.59
N ASN A 416 8.04 -29.19 -23.54
CA ASN A 416 7.23 -30.21 -22.88
C ASN A 416 8.10 -30.96 -21.88
N ASN A 417 7.73 -30.92 -20.59
CA ASN A 417 8.46 -31.57 -19.49
C ASN A 417 9.97 -31.25 -19.47
N GLY A 418 10.33 -29.97 -19.60
CA GLY A 418 11.73 -29.50 -19.59
C GLY A 418 12.46 -29.62 -20.94
N ASN A 419 11.97 -30.43 -21.89
CA ASN A 419 12.58 -30.60 -23.21
C ASN A 419 11.93 -29.68 -24.25
N SER A 420 12.73 -29.11 -25.15
CA SER A 420 12.20 -28.37 -26.31
C SER A 420 11.36 -29.28 -27.20
N ALA A 421 10.21 -28.77 -27.64
CA ALA A 421 9.33 -29.41 -28.61
C ALA A 421 9.27 -28.60 -29.92
N TRP A 422 9.19 -27.27 -29.81
CA TRP A 422 9.23 -26.34 -30.95
C TRP A 422 10.12 -25.15 -30.64
N GLY A 423 10.77 -24.59 -31.66
CA GLY A 423 11.55 -23.37 -31.53
C GLY A 423 11.32 -22.42 -32.69
N TRP A 424 11.15 -21.13 -32.41
CA TRP A 424 11.18 -20.05 -33.38
C TRP A 424 12.44 -19.25 -33.13
N THR A 425 13.33 -19.17 -34.12
CA THR A 425 14.70 -18.71 -33.92
C THR A 425 15.08 -17.72 -35.00
N ARG A 426 15.77 -16.63 -34.64
CA ARG A 426 16.51 -15.81 -35.60
C ARG A 426 17.96 -16.31 -35.65
N ASP A 427 18.43 -16.77 -36.81
CA ASP A 427 19.85 -17.11 -36.93
C ASP A 427 20.74 -15.87 -37.05
N THR A 428 22.05 -16.08 -37.03
CA THR A 428 23.05 -15.02 -37.15
C THR A 428 23.03 -14.29 -38.49
N SER A 429 22.35 -14.83 -39.50
CA SER A 429 22.14 -14.21 -40.81
C SER A 429 20.82 -13.43 -40.89
N GLY A 430 20.02 -13.44 -39.82
CA GLY A 430 18.73 -12.76 -39.74
C GLY A 430 17.57 -13.54 -40.33
N ASN A 431 17.73 -14.82 -40.64
CA ASN A 431 16.65 -15.68 -41.11
C ASN A 431 15.74 -16.08 -39.96
N LEU A 432 14.45 -16.31 -40.24
CA LEU A 432 13.53 -16.95 -39.29
C LEU A 432 13.55 -18.46 -39.50
N LEU A 433 13.79 -19.20 -38.41
CA LEU A 433 13.84 -20.66 -38.39
C LEU A 433 12.72 -21.19 -37.53
N LEU A 434 11.97 -22.15 -38.07
CA LEU A 434 11.01 -22.95 -37.33
C LEU A 434 11.60 -24.36 -37.15
N ILE A 435 11.88 -24.72 -35.90
CA ILE A 435 12.61 -25.93 -35.51
C ILE A 435 11.67 -26.87 -34.78
N ARG A 436 11.75 -28.17 -35.12
CA ARG A 436 11.08 -29.24 -34.39
C ARG A 436 12.09 -30.02 -33.58
N TYR A 437 11.75 -30.32 -32.34
CA TYR A 437 12.61 -31.05 -31.42
C TYR A 437 11.93 -32.34 -30.96
N ASN A 438 12.75 -33.37 -30.73
CA ASN A 438 12.28 -34.62 -30.15
C ASN A 438 11.96 -34.36 -28.68
N PRO A 439 10.69 -34.52 -28.25
CA PRO A 439 10.27 -34.16 -26.90
C PRO A 439 10.90 -35.05 -25.82
N SER A 440 11.44 -36.22 -26.18
CA SER A 440 12.10 -37.13 -25.25
C SER A 440 13.60 -36.88 -25.11
N THR A 441 14.24 -36.28 -26.10
CA THR A 441 15.71 -36.12 -26.14
C THR A 441 16.20 -34.68 -26.30
N GLY A 442 15.32 -33.74 -26.62
CA GLY A 442 15.66 -32.33 -26.88
C GLY A 442 16.44 -32.08 -28.18
N ALA A 443 16.78 -33.12 -28.95
CA ALA A 443 17.52 -33.00 -30.20
C ALA A 443 16.60 -32.51 -31.35
N SER A 444 17.13 -31.75 -32.30
CA SER A 444 16.39 -31.36 -33.52
C SER A 444 16.01 -32.61 -34.33
N ILE A 445 14.74 -32.73 -34.70
CA ILE A 445 14.24 -33.89 -35.48
C ILE A 445 14.67 -33.78 -36.94
N ASP A 446 14.70 -32.56 -37.47
CA ASP A 446 14.91 -32.28 -38.89
C ASP A 446 15.63 -30.95 -39.10
N THR A 447 15.95 -30.68 -40.37
CA THR A 447 16.43 -29.35 -40.74
C THR A 447 15.30 -28.34 -40.57
N PRO A 448 15.54 -27.18 -39.94
CA PRO A 448 14.53 -26.15 -39.78
C PRO A 448 13.92 -25.71 -41.10
N ILE A 449 12.66 -25.27 -41.05
CA ILE A 449 12.09 -24.44 -42.12
C ILE A 449 12.78 -23.08 -42.00
N VAL A 450 13.37 -22.60 -43.09
CA VAL A 450 14.07 -21.31 -43.14
C VAL A 450 13.26 -20.35 -43.99
N ILE A 451 12.92 -19.21 -43.41
CA ILE A 451 12.32 -18.08 -44.12
C ILE A 451 13.40 -17.00 -44.20
N GLU A 452 13.84 -16.72 -45.42
CA GLU A 452 14.91 -15.76 -45.71
C GLU A 452 14.29 -14.42 -46.10
N PRO A 453 14.33 -13.39 -45.23
CA PRO A 453 13.69 -12.11 -45.52
C PRO A 453 14.28 -11.42 -46.76
N SER A 454 15.58 -11.63 -47.01
CA SER A 454 16.32 -11.00 -48.09
C SER A 454 15.98 -11.55 -49.49
N GLN A 455 15.44 -12.76 -49.57
CA GLN A 455 15.11 -13.41 -50.84
C GLN A 455 13.60 -13.56 -51.07
N GLY A 456 12.77 -13.39 -50.02
CA GLY A 456 11.33 -13.68 -50.10
C GLY A 456 11.03 -15.17 -50.31
N VAL A 457 11.98 -16.05 -49.98
CA VAL A 457 11.91 -17.49 -50.21
C VAL A 457 11.76 -18.22 -48.88
N SER A 458 10.84 -19.18 -48.84
CA SER A 458 10.73 -20.17 -47.76
C SER A 458 11.30 -21.50 -48.24
N THR A 459 12.41 -21.93 -47.66
CA THR A 459 13.10 -23.15 -48.05
C THR A 459 12.60 -24.35 -47.24
N PHE A 460 11.98 -25.30 -47.91
CA PHE A 460 11.56 -26.59 -47.34
C PHE A 460 12.45 -27.72 -47.86
N LYS A 461 13.39 -28.22 -47.05
CA LYS A 461 14.33 -29.27 -47.51
C LYS A 461 13.70 -30.65 -47.72
N LYS A 462 12.56 -30.93 -47.07
CA LYS A 462 11.77 -32.16 -47.23
C LYS A 462 10.28 -31.84 -47.18
N ALA A 463 9.73 -31.35 -48.29
CA ALA A 463 8.29 -31.24 -48.45
C ALA A 463 7.74 -32.53 -49.07
N SER A 464 6.88 -33.25 -48.35
CA SER A 464 5.99 -34.23 -49.00
C SER A 464 4.81 -33.45 -49.57
N LEU A 465 4.90 -33.07 -50.83
CA LEU A 465 3.80 -32.45 -51.54
C LEU A 465 2.83 -33.55 -51.97
N SER A 466 1.74 -33.72 -51.23
CA SER A 466 0.63 -34.56 -51.69
C SER A 466 -0.28 -33.70 -52.55
N GLY A 467 -0.54 -34.18 -53.77
CA GLY A 467 -1.50 -33.56 -54.66
C GLY A 467 -1.03 -32.32 -55.40
N VAL A 468 0.11 -32.40 -56.09
CA VAL A 468 0.56 -31.34 -57.00
C VAL A 468 -0.13 -31.51 -58.36
N GLY A 469 -0.89 -30.50 -58.79
CA GLY A 469 -1.31 -30.33 -60.18
C GLY A 469 -0.37 -29.36 -60.90
N PHE A 470 -0.08 -29.60 -62.18
CA PHE A 470 0.74 -28.71 -62.99
C PHE A 470 -0.13 -27.76 -63.82
N PHE A 471 0.25 -26.49 -63.89
CA PHE A 471 -0.36 -25.46 -64.76
C PHE A 471 -1.90 -25.38 -64.73
N GLY A 472 -2.52 -25.52 -63.54
CA GLY A 472 -3.98 -25.40 -63.36
C GLY A 472 -4.77 -26.68 -63.66
N ALA A 473 -4.11 -27.77 -64.06
CA ALA A 473 -4.73 -29.08 -64.15
C ALA A 473 -5.00 -29.63 -62.72
N GLY A 474 -6.13 -30.32 -62.55
CA GLY A 474 -6.50 -30.93 -61.27
C GLY A 474 -5.46 -31.95 -60.78
N VAL A 475 -5.45 -32.17 -59.47
CA VAL A 475 -4.58 -33.16 -58.84
C VAL A 475 -4.92 -34.57 -59.30
N SER A 476 -4.01 -35.25 -60.01
CA SER A 476 -4.19 -36.67 -60.34
C SER A 476 -3.84 -37.54 -59.15
N THR A 477 -4.84 -38.19 -58.56
CA THR A 477 -4.68 -39.12 -57.43
C THR A 477 -4.44 -40.57 -57.87
N THR A 478 -4.50 -40.85 -59.17
CA THR A 478 -4.26 -42.17 -59.77
C THR A 478 -3.16 -42.10 -60.83
N ARG A 479 -2.41 -43.20 -61.00
CA ARG A 479 -1.37 -43.31 -62.03
C ARG A 479 -2.04 -43.39 -63.41
N PRO A 480 -1.70 -42.53 -64.37
CA PRO A 480 -2.22 -42.63 -65.73
C PRO A 480 -1.85 -43.95 -66.41
N THR A 481 -2.78 -44.52 -67.18
CA THR A 481 -2.53 -45.73 -67.95
C THR A 481 -2.31 -45.37 -69.41
N VAL A 482 -1.16 -45.76 -69.96
CA VAL A 482 -0.89 -45.69 -71.40
C VAL A 482 -1.35 -47.01 -72.03
N SER A 483 -2.29 -46.94 -72.96
CA SER A 483 -2.87 -48.11 -73.64
C SER A 483 -2.44 -48.18 -75.11
N GLY A 484 -2.25 -49.40 -75.64
CA GLY A 484 -1.84 -49.64 -77.02
C GLY A 484 -0.60 -50.52 -77.15
N ALA A 485 -0.33 -51.03 -78.37
CA ALA A 485 0.87 -51.82 -78.64
C ALA A 485 2.12 -50.93 -78.69
N LYS A 486 3.24 -51.42 -78.13
CA LYS A 486 4.50 -50.67 -77.95
C LYS A 486 5.11 -50.08 -79.24
N GLY A 487 4.68 -50.53 -80.41
CA GLY A 487 5.14 -50.02 -81.72
C GLY A 487 4.06 -49.30 -82.53
N GLY A 488 2.87 -49.05 -81.97
CA GLY A 488 1.75 -48.44 -82.68
C GLY A 488 1.46 -47.00 -82.24
N ASN A 489 0.96 -46.18 -83.18
CA ASN A 489 0.58 -44.78 -82.93
C ASN A 489 -0.48 -44.62 -81.82
N ALA A 490 -1.26 -45.66 -81.52
CA ALA A 490 -2.22 -45.65 -80.42
C ALA A 490 -1.59 -45.50 -79.03
N ALA A 491 -0.44 -46.16 -78.78
CA ALA A 491 0.28 -46.01 -77.52
C ALA A 491 0.87 -44.61 -77.37
N LEU A 492 1.33 -44.02 -78.48
CA LEU A 492 1.84 -42.65 -78.52
C LEU A 492 0.70 -41.64 -78.25
N ALA A 493 -0.45 -41.79 -78.91
CA ALA A 493 -1.60 -40.92 -78.67
C ALA A 493 -2.10 -41.01 -77.21
N SER A 494 -2.17 -42.23 -76.66
CA SER A 494 -2.54 -42.43 -75.24
C SER A 494 -1.54 -41.75 -74.29
N LEU A 495 -0.23 -41.85 -74.56
CA LEU A 495 0.78 -41.17 -73.76
C LEU A 495 0.63 -39.65 -73.81
N ILE A 496 0.45 -39.07 -75.00
CA ILE A 496 0.27 -37.62 -75.18
C ILE A 496 -0.97 -37.14 -74.43
N GLN A 497 -2.09 -37.85 -74.54
CA GLN A 497 -3.32 -37.52 -73.82
C GLN A 497 -3.14 -37.53 -72.30
N GLN A 498 -2.45 -38.55 -71.75
CA GLN A 498 -2.21 -38.64 -70.31
C GLN A 498 -1.25 -37.54 -69.81
N LEU A 499 -0.23 -37.19 -70.58
CA LEU A 499 0.68 -36.09 -70.23
C LEU A 499 -0.03 -34.74 -70.29
N ALA A 500 -0.91 -34.52 -71.27
CA ALA A 500 -1.72 -33.31 -71.37
C ALA A 500 -2.73 -33.21 -70.23
N ALA A 501 -3.38 -34.31 -69.84
CA ALA A 501 -4.32 -34.36 -68.71
C ALA A 501 -3.64 -34.03 -67.36
N LEU A 502 -2.35 -34.35 -67.22
CA LEU A 502 -1.54 -33.96 -66.06
C LEU A 502 -1.05 -32.51 -66.10
N GLY A 503 -1.37 -31.76 -67.17
CA GLY A 503 -0.88 -30.40 -67.39
C GLY A 503 0.61 -30.33 -67.74
N LEU A 504 1.25 -31.45 -68.08
CA LEU A 504 2.70 -31.50 -68.36
C LEU A 504 3.05 -31.01 -69.77
N ILE A 505 2.11 -31.12 -70.71
CA ILE A 505 2.26 -30.63 -72.09
C ILE A 505 0.96 -29.97 -72.55
N ALA A 506 1.07 -29.06 -73.52
CA ALA A 506 -0.07 -28.63 -74.33
C ALA A 506 -0.09 -29.49 -75.61
N ASP A 507 -1.09 -30.36 -75.74
CA ASP A 507 -1.31 -31.06 -77.00
C ASP A 507 -2.00 -30.11 -77.99
N SER A 508 -1.27 -29.73 -79.03
CA SER A 508 -1.74 -28.84 -80.10
C SER A 508 -1.98 -29.59 -81.41
N THR A 509 -1.99 -30.92 -81.36
CA THR A 509 -2.30 -31.73 -82.53
C THR A 509 -3.80 -31.67 -82.83
N THR A 510 -4.15 -31.49 -84.09
CA THR A 510 -5.52 -31.65 -84.58
C THR A 510 -5.67 -33.07 -85.11
N ALA A 511 -6.76 -33.74 -84.72
CA ALA A 511 -7.08 -35.12 -85.05
C ALA A 511 -7.04 -35.45 -86.55
#